data_AF-A0A0L8I874-F1
#
_entry.id   AF-A0A0L8I874-F1
#
_cell.length_a   1.000
_cell.length_b   1.000
_cell.length_c   1.000
_cell.angle_alpha   90.00
_cell.angle_beta   90.00
_cell.angle_gamma   90.00
#
_symmetry.space_group_name_H-M   'P 1'
#
loop_
_entity.id
_entity.type
_entity.pdbx_description
1 polymer ?
#
loop_
_entity_poly.entity_id
_entity_poly.type
_entity_poly.pdbx_seq_one_letter_code
_entity_poly.pdbx_strand_id
1 'polypeptide(L)'
;VGKTSLMNQYVNKKFSNQYKATIGADFLTKEVMVEDRLVTMQLTQTTFRSLDSWRDEFLIQASPRDPEHFPFVVIGNKIDLENRAVSAKRAQGWCHTKGEIPYFETSAKEAINVEQAFQTVAKNALAQETEVELYNEFPDQIKITSDQNKPREGCGC
;
A
#
# COMPACT_ATOMS: atom_id res chain seq x y z
N VAL A 1 -15.78 -4.31 -7.26
CA VAL A 1 -15.71 -5.19 -8.45
C VAL A 1 -14.56 -4.76 -9.33
N GLY A 2 -13.53 -5.60 -9.45
CA GLY A 2 -12.41 -5.31 -10.35
C GLY A 2 -11.09 -5.95 -9.95
N LYS A 3 -10.96 -6.42 -8.70
CA LYS A 3 -9.75 -7.07 -8.19
C LYS A 3 -9.31 -8.25 -9.07
N THR A 4 -10.20 -9.21 -9.33
CA THR A 4 -9.89 -10.38 -10.18
C THR A 4 -9.58 -9.97 -11.62
N SER A 5 -10.28 -8.97 -12.15
CA SER A 5 -10.03 -8.45 -13.51
C SER A 5 -8.68 -7.76 -13.61
N LEU A 6 -8.30 -6.94 -12.62
CA LEU A 6 -6.99 -6.29 -12.54
C LEU A 6 -5.87 -7.32 -12.46
N MET A 7 -6.03 -8.33 -11.59
CA MET A 7 -5.07 -9.42 -11.46
C MET A 7 -4.91 -10.21 -12.76
N ASN A 8 -6.02 -10.60 -13.38
CA ASN A 8 -6.00 -11.34 -14.64
C ASN A 8 -5.42 -10.49 -15.78
N GLN A 9 -5.69 -9.19 -15.79
CA GLN A 9 -5.13 -8.28 -16.77
C GLN A 9 -3.63 -8.08 -16.56
N TYR A 10 -3.16 -7.99 -15.32
CA TYR A 10 -1.74 -7.89 -15.00
C TYR A 10 -0.98 -9.16 -15.41
N VAL A 11 -1.45 -10.33 -14.96
CA VAL A 11 -0.75 -11.61 -15.12
C VAL A 11 -0.93 -12.21 -16.52
N ASN A 12 -2.16 -12.24 -17.03
CA ASN A 12 -2.50 -12.99 -18.24
C ASN A 12 -2.72 -12.08 -19.46
N LYS A 13 -2.62 -10.75 -19.29
CA LYS A 13 -2.95 -9.74 -20.32
C LYS A 13 -4.34 -9.97 -20.95
N LYS A 14 -5.29 -10.44 -20.12
CA LYS A 14 -6.65 -10.82 -20.55
C LYS A 14 -7.70 -10.16 -19.67
N PHE A 15 -8.77 -9.72 -20.32
CA PHE A 15 -9.99 -9.26 -19.67
C PHE A 15 -11.20 -10.11 -20.12
N SER A 16 -12.16 -10.30 -19.22
CA SER A 16 -13.41 -11.01 -19.49
C SER A 16 -14.61 -10.17 -19.04
N ASN A 17 -15.56 -9.97 -19.95
CA ASN A 17 -16.85 -9.35 -19.63
C ASN A 17 -17.78 -10.28 -18.84
N GLN A 18 -17.55 -11.60 -18.88
CA GLN A 18 -18.32 -12.53 -18.06
C GLN A 18 -17.92 -12.37 -16.60
N TYR A 19 -18.82 -11.80 -15.81
CA TYR A 19 -18.67 -11.69 -14.38
C TYR A 19 -18.76 -13.09 -13.75
N LYS A 20 -17.63 -13.61 -13.28
CA LYS A 20 -17.60 -14.75 -12.37
C LYS A 20 -17.40 -14.21 -10.96
N ALA A 21 -18.43 -14.31 -10.13
CA ALA A 21 -18.33 -13.97 -8.72
C ALA A 21 -17.17 -14.78 -8.11
N THR A 22 -16.24 -14.09 -7.44
CA THR A 22 -15.18 -14.77 -6.70
C THR A 22 -15.79 -15.31 -5.42
N ILE A 23 -15.90 -16.63 -5.30
CA ILE A 23 -16.50 -17.28 -4.14
C ILE A 23 -15.47 -17.25 -3.01
N GLY A 24 -15.86 -16.69 -1.85
CA GLY A 24 -15.19 -16.93 -0.57
C GLY A 24 -13.85 -16.25 -0.34
N ALA A 25 -13.48 -15.19 -1.07
CA ALA A 25 -12.22 -14.49 -0.85
C ALA A 25 -12.34 -12.96 -0.92
N ASP A 26 -12.22 -12.31 0.24
CA ASP A 26 -12.13 -10.85 0.35
C ASP A 26 -10.80 -10.32 -0.20
N PHE A 27 -9.76 -11.15 -0.14
CA PHE A 27 -8.41 -10.86 -0.61
C PHE A 27 -8.01 -11.80 -1.74
N LEU A 28 -7.27 -11.30 -2.73
CA LEU A 28 -6.50 -12.14 -3.65
C LEU A 28 -5.02 -11.93 -3.36
N THR A 29 -4.32 -13.02 -3.10
CA THR A 29 -2.87 -13.01 -2.92
C THR A 29 -2.19 -13.43 -4.21
N LYS A 30 -1.11 -12.73 -4.58
CA LYS A 30 -0.27 -13.09 -5.72
C LYS A 30 1.19 -12.84 -5.41
N GLU A 31 1.99 -13.85 -5.68
CA GLU A 31 3.45 -13.74 -5.67
C GLU A 31 3.94 -13.30 -7.05
N VAL A 32 4.86 -12.34 -7.06
CA VAL A 32 5.47 -11.77 -8.27
C VAL A 32 6.98 -11.71 -8.06
N MET A 33 7.75 -12.18 -9.04
CA MET A 33 9.19 -12.01 -9.07
C MET A 33 9.53 -10.60 -9.58
N VAL A 34 10.22 -9.80 -8.78
CA VAL A 34 10.71 -8.47 -9.14
C VAL A 34 12.16 -8.36 -8.69
N GLU A 35 13.08 -8.04 -9.60
CA GLU A 35 14.52 -7.90 -9.30
C GLU A 35 15.08 -9.12 -8.54
N ASP A 36 14.75 -10.33 -9.01
CA ASP A 36 15.12 -11.63 -8.41
C ASP A 36 14.62 -11.88 -6.98
N ARG A 37 13.73 -11.03 -6.46
CA ARG A 37 13.05 -11.18 -5.17
C ARG A 37 11.57 -11.52 -5.35
N LEU A 38 11.05 -12.36 -4.47
CA LEU A 38 9.65 -12.78 -4.48
C LEU A 38 8.83 -11.81 -3.63
N VAL A 39 7.96 -11.03 -4.26
CA VAL A 39 7.05 -10.10 -3.57
C VAL A 39 5.66 -10.72 -3.47
N THR A 40 5.14 -10.81 -2.24
CA THR A 40 3.76 -11.22 -1.99
C THR A 40 2.84 -10.01 -1.95
N MET A 41 1.90 -9.93 -2.89
CA MET A 41 0.95 -8.83 -3.02
C MET A 41 -0.45 -9.29 -2.59
N GLN A 42 -1.10 -8.52 -1.73
CA GLN A 42 -2.51 -8.73 -1.37
C GLN A 42 -3.39 -7.65 -1.99
N LEU A 43 -4.38 -8.06 -2.76
CA LEU A 43 -5.35 -7.16 -3.35
C LEU A 43 -6.67 -7.28 -2.61
N THR A 44 -7.27 -6.14 -2.28
CA THR A 44 -8.63 -6.04 -1.76
C THR A 44 -9.54 -5.31 -2.75
N GLN A 45 -10.85 -5.41 -2.56
CA GLN A 45 -11.79 -4.49 -3.21
C GLN A 45 -12.69 -3.88 -2.13
N THR A 46 -12.75 -2.56 -2.07
CA THR A 46 -13.59 -1.84 -1.11
C THR A 46 -14.18 -0.59 -1.75
N THR A 47 -15.12 0.05 -1.06
CA THR A 47 -15.63 1.36 -1.49
C THR A 47 -14.70 2.46 -1.01
N PHE A 48 -14.70 3.61 -1.68
CA PHE A 48 -13.90 4.76 -1.24
C PHE A 48 -14.20 5.20 0.20
N ARG A 49 -15.46 5.06 0.64
CA ARG A 49 -15.88 5.45 2.01
C ARG A 49 -15.30 4.54 3.09
N SER A 50 -14.88 3.34 2.73
CA SER A 50 -14.38 2.31 3.64
C SER A 50 -12.86 2.18 3.60
N LEU A 51 -12.15 3.05 2.87
CA LEU A 51 -10.70 2.99 2.75
C LEU A 51 -9.98 3.27 4.08
N ASP A 52 -10.47 4.25 4.85
CA ASP A 52 -9.91 4.56 6.17
C ASP A 52 -10.00 3.36 7.10
N SER A 53 -11.21 2.83 7.32
CA SER A 53 -11.41 1.68 8.22
C SER A 53 -10.64 0.45 7.74
N TRP A 54 -10.64 0.19 6.43
CA TRP A 54 -9.90 -0.95 5.88
C TRP A 54 -8.39 -0.83 6.10
N ARG A 55 -7.81 0.36 5.86
CA ARG A 55 -6.38 0.60 6.10
C ARG A 55 -6.04 0.39 7.57
N ASP A 56 -6.82 0.98 8.46
CA ASP A 56 -6.56 0.94 9.89
C ASP A 56 -6.67 -0.52 10.40
N GLU A 57 -7.71 -1.24 10.00
CA GLU A 57 -7.87 -2.67 10.31
C GLU A 57 -6.72 -3.52 9.77
N PHE A 58 -6.28 -3.27 8.52
CA PHE A 58 -5.13 -3.97 7.95
C PHE A 58 -3.87 -3.74 8.79
N LEU A 59 -3.56 -2.49 9.13
CA LEU A 59 -2.36 -2.16 9.90
C LEU A 59 -2.39 -2.79 11.30
N ILE A 60 -3.57 -2.82 11.94
CA ILE A 60 -3.75 -3.47 13.24
C ILE A 60 -3.52 -4.98 13.14
N GLN A 61 -4.13 -5.64 12.15
CA GLN A 61 -4.08 -7.10 12.03
C GLN A 61 -2.73 -7.60 11.52
N ALA A 62 -2.14 -6.92 10.53
CA ALA A 62 -0.86 -7.28 9.96
C ALA A 62 0.31 -6.93 10.88
N SER A 63 0.13 -5.93 11.76
CA SER A 63 1.16 -5.41 12.67
C SER A 63 2.54 -5.28 11.99
N PRO A 64 2.63 -4.59 10.83
CA PRO A 64 3.89 -4.48 10.12
C PRO A 64 4.92 -3.73 10.98
N ARG A 65 6.21 -4.00 10.74
CA ARG A 65 7.32 -3.37 11.48
C ARG A 65 7.29 -1.85 11.39
N ASP A 66 6.95 -1.34 10.21
CA ASP A 66 6.75 0.08 9.95
C ASP A 66 5.36 0.30 9.33
N PRO A 67 4.34 0.59 10.15
CA PRO A 67 2.98 0.88 9.70
C PRO A 67 2.84 2.21 8.95
N GLU A 68 3.73 3.18 9.20
CA GLU A 68 3.65 4.52 8.60
C GLU A 68 4.09 4.48 7.13
N HIS A 69 5.14 3.70 6.83
CA HIS A 69 5.69 3.56 5.48
C HIS A 69 5.30 2.23 4.78
N PHE A 70 4.30 1.51 5.29
CA PHE A 70 3.82 0.29 4.64
C PHE A 70 3.38 0.57 3.18
N PRO A 71 3.76 -0.26 2.19
CA PRO A 71 3.77 0.11 0.79
C PRO A 71 2.39 -0.11 0.17
N PHE A 72 1.42 0.72 0.55
CA PHE A 72 0.10 0.73 -0.07
C PHE A 72 0.12 1.40 -1.45
N VAL A 73 -0.80 0.97 -2.31
CA VAL A 73 -1.16 1.67 -3.55
C VAL A 73 -2.68 1.65 -3.68
N VAL A 74 -3.27 2.80 -4.02
CA VAL A 74 -4.72 2.91 -4.26
C VAL A 74 -4.99 2.86 -5.76
N ILE A 75 -5.92 1.98 -6.16
CA ILE A 75 -6.30 1.81 -7.56
C ILE A 75 -7.75 2.24 -7.78
N GLY A 76 -7.94 3.36 -8.49
CA GLY A 76 -9.23 3.79 -9.02
C GLY A 76 -9.54 3.09 -10.33
N ASN A 77 -10.13 1.89 -10.26
CA ASN A 77 -10.44 1.08 -11.45
C ASN A 77 -11.72 1.55 -12.16
N LYS A 78 -11.86 1.12 -13.42
CA LYS A 78 -13.01 1.35 -14.33
C LYS A 78 -13.11 2.79 -14.85
N ILE A 79 -11.98 3.39 -15.18
CA ILE A 79 -11.97 4.73 -15.79
C ILE A 79 -12.54 4.75 -17.21
N ASP A 80 -12.71 3.58 -17.83
CA ASP A 80 -13.43 3.39 -19.10
C ASP A 80 -14.94 3.67 -19.00
N LEU A 81 -15.48 3.87 -17.79
CA LEU A 81 -16.88 4.24 -17.58
C LEU A 81 -17.01 5.74 -17.37
N GLU A 82 -17.95 6.37 -18.07
CA GLU A 82 -18.23 7.82 -17.95
C GLU A 82 -18.80 8.19 -16.56
N ASN A 83 -19.70 7.36 -16.02
CA ASN A 83 -20.40 7.63 -14.76
C ASN A 83 -19.62 7.12 -13.54
N ARG A 84 -18.61 7.89 -13.11
CA ARG A 84 -17.78 7.55 -11.94
C ARG A 84 -18.35 8.15 -10.65
N ALA A 85 -18.52 7.30 -9.65
CA ALA A 85 -19.00 7.72 -8.32
C ALA A 85 -17.96 8.48 -7.48
N VAL A 86 -16.68 8.43 -7.87
CA VAL A 86 -15.56 9.08 -7.16
C VAL A 86 -14.67 9.75 -8.19
N SER A 87 -14.41 11.05 -8.01
CA SER A 87 -13.50 11.81 -8.86
C SER A 87 -12.03 11.55 -8.49
N ALA A 88 -11.15 11.63 -9.50
CA ALA A 88 -9.70 11.49 -9.32
C ALA A 88 -9.16 12.41 -8.21
N LYS A 89 -9.55 13.70 -8.25
CA LYS A 89 -9.14 14.71 -7.26
C LYS A 89 -9.47 14.32 -5.83
N ARG A 90 -10.66 13.73 -5.60
CA ARG A 90 -11.07 13.29 -4.27
C ARG A 90 -10.24 12.10 -3.79
N ALA A 91 -10.01 11.12 -4.66
CA ALA A 91 -9.22 9.94 -4.33
C ALA A 91 -7.76 10.31 -4.04
N GLN A 92 -7.16 11.14 -4.89
CA GLN A 92 -5.80 11.61 -4.74
C GLN A 92 -5.60 12.45 -3.47
N GLY A 93 -6.57 13.32 -3.14
CA GLY A 93 -6.54 14.09 -1.89
C GLY A 93 -6.50 13.19 -0.65
N TRP A 94 -7.29 12.11 -0.62
CA TRP A 94 -7.22 11.13 0.46
C TRP A 94 -5.83 10.46 0.54
N CYS A 95 -5.29 10.03 -0.60
CA CYS A 95 -3.98 9.38 -0.64
C CYS A 95 -2.86 10.29 -0.11
N HIS A 96 -2.92 11.59 -0.42
CA HIS A 96 -1.96 12.57 0.09
C HIS A 96 -2.02 12.72 1.63
N THR A 97 -3.23 12.74 2.21
CA THR A 97 -3.40 12.81 3.69
C THR A 97 -2.92 11.55 4.43
N LYS A 98 -2.52 10.52 3.68
CA LYS A 98 -2.25 9.18 4.18
C LYS A 98 -0.79 8.77 3.99
N GLY A 99 0.12 9.75 3.91
CA GLY A 99 1.55 9.52 3.69
C GLY A 99 1.91 9.42 2.21
N GLU A 100 1.24 10.23 1.37
CA GLU A 100 1.48 10.27 -0.08
C GLU A 100 1.36 8.92 -0.79
N ILE A 101 0.35 8.14 -0.41
CA ILE A 101 0.10 6.83 -1.03
C ILE A 101 -0.02 7.00 -2.56
N PRO A 102 0.71 6.22 -3.37
CA PRO A 102 0.56 6.29 -4.82
C PRO A 102 -0.86 5.93 -5.25
N TYR A 103 -1.43 6.75 -6.13
CA TYR A 103 -2.78 6.58 -6.68
C TYR A 103 -2.74 6.38 -8.19
N PHE A 104 -3.39 5.33 -8.67
CA PHE A 104 -3.50 5.03 -10.10
C PHE A 104 -4.94 4.94 -10.56
N GLU A 105 -5.24 5.68 -11.61
CA GLU A 105 -6.46 5.54 -12.39
C GLU A 105 -6.26 4.44 -13.42
N THR A 106 -7.06 3.36 -13.35
CA THR A 106 -6.85 2.16 -14.17
C THR A 106 -8.10 1.72 -14.91
N SER A 107 -7.88 1.03 -16.03
CA SER A 107 -8.90 0.21 -16.67
C SER A 107 -8.37 -1.20 -16.87
N ALA A 108 -8.90 -2.16 -16.11
CA ALA A 108 -8.64 -3.57 -16.38
C ALA A 108 -9.13 -4.01 -17.78
N LYS A 109 -10.17 -3.36 -18.30
CA LYS A 109 -10.76 -3.66 -19.62
C LYS A 109 -9.85 -3.21 -20.75
N GLU A 110 -9.31 -2.00 -20.65
CA GLU A 110 -8.50 -1.36 -21.69
C GLU A 110 -6.99 -1.44 -21.42
N ALA A 111 -6.58 -2.20 -20.40
CA ALA A 111 -5.18 -2.33 -19.98
C ALA A 111 -4.51 -1.02 -19.51
N ILE A 112 -5.28 0.00 -19.17
CA ILE A 112 -4.74 1.32 -18.83
C ILE A 112 -4.17 1.30 -17.41
N ASN A 113 -2.90 1.71 -17.26
CA ASN A 113 -2.16 1.87 -16.00
C ASN A 113 -2.07 0.63 -15.08
N VAL A 114 -2.50 -0.54 -15.55
CA VAL A 114 -2.49 -1.77 -14.75
C VAL A 114 -1.06 -2.18 -14.44
N GLU A 115 -0.18 -2.17 -15.43
CA GLU A 115 1.23 -2.56 -15.26
C GLU A 115 1.96 -1.59 -14.29
N GLN A 116 1.81 -0.30 -14.52
CA GLN A 116 2.46 0.75 -13.74
C GLN A 116 2.03 0.69 -12.26
N ALA A 117 0.74 0.46 -11.99
CA ALA A 117 0.24 0.36 -10.63
C ALA A 117 0.89 -0.81 -9.88
N PHE A 118 0.94 -2.01 -10.48
CA PHE A 118 1.52 -3.20 -9.84
C PHE A 118 3.04 -3.12 -9.72
N GLN A 119 3.74 -2.58 -10.72
CA GLN A 119 5.19 -2.37 -10.63
C GLN A 119 5.55 -1.39 -9.51
N THR A 120 4.74 -0.36 -9.28
CA THR A 120 5.00 0.63 -8.23
C THR A 120 4.93 0.02 -6.84
N VAL A 121 3.86 -0.72 -6.51
CA VAL A 121 3.77 -1.37 -5.19
C VAL A 121 4.86 -2.42 -5.00
N ALA A 122 5.20 -3.19 -6.05
CA ALA A 122 6.26 -4.19 -5.93
C ALA A 122 7.63 -3.55 -5.65
N LYS A 123 7.97 -2.47 -6.38
CA LYS A 123 9.21 -1.71 -6.14
C LYS A 123 9.25 -1.08 -4.75
N ASN A 124 8.13 -0.52 -4.28
CA ASN A 124 8.07 0.07 -2.95
C ASN A 124 8.25 -0.98 -1.85
N ALA A 125 7.64 -2.17 -2.00
CA ALA A 125 7.83 -3.28 -1.06
C ALA A 125 9.30 -3.74 -1.00
N LEU A 126 9.96 -3.84 -2.15
CA LEU A 126 11.37 -4.21 -2.24
C LEU A 126 12.32 -3.18 -1.62
N ALA A 127 12.03 -1.89 -1.78
CA ALA A 127 12.83 -0.82 -1.18
C ALA A 127 12.74 -0.87 0.36
N GLN A 128 11.54 -1.13 0.89
CA GLN A 128 11.34 -1.25 2.33
C GLN A 128 12.02 -2.50 2.92
N GLU A 129 12.00 -3.64 2.21
CA GLU A 129 12.77 -4.82 2.64
C GLU A 129 14.27 -4.53 2.73
N THR A 130 14.84 -3.86 1.73
CA THR A 130 16.25 -3.48 1.73
C THR A 130 16.60 -2.55 2.89
N GLU A 131 15.74 -1.57 3.20
CA GLU A 131 15.94 -0.68 4.34
C GLU A 131 15.91 -1.44 5.68
N VAL A 132 14.98 -2.40 5.82
CA VAL A 132 14.88 -3.26 7.00
C VAL A 132 16.11 -4.16 7.14
N GLU A 133 16.61 -4.74 6.05
CA GLU A 133 17.87 -5.52 6.06
C GLU A 133 19.05 -4.67 6.52
N LEU A 134 19.21 -3.46 5.96
CA LEU A 134 20.27 -2.53 6.35
C LEU A 134 20.18 -2.11 7.83
N TYR A 135 18.97 -1.86 8.34
CA TYR A 135 18.78 -1.52 9.75
C TYR A 135 19.12 -2.68 10.70
N ASN A 136 18.83 -3.93 10.30
CA ASN A 136 19.22 -5.10 11.10
C ASN A 136 20.74 -5.32 11.11
N GLU A 137 21.42 -5.01 10.00
CA GLU A 137 22.88 -5.11 9.89
C GLU A 137 23.61 -3.94 10.58
N PHE A 138 23.03 -2.75 10.51
CA PHE A 138 23.60 -1.51 11.04
C PHE A 138 22.53 -0.70 11.77
N PRO A 139 22.12 -1.10 13.00
CA PRO A 139 21.15 -0.34 13.75
C PRO A 139 21.70 1.05 14.04
N ASP A 140 20.86 2.08 13.89
CA ASP A 140 21.23 3.45 14.24
C ASP A 140 21.83 3.50 15.65
N GLN A 141 22.92 4.25 15.83
CA GLN A 141 23.52 4.42 17.13
C GLN A 141 22.51 5.09 18.07
N ILE A 142 21.95 4.31 19.00
CA ILE A 142 21.12 4.82 20.08
C ILE A 142 21.99 5.75 20.92
N LYS A 143 21.81 7.06 20.76
CA LYS A 143 22.41 8.07 21.65
C LYS A 143 21.70 7.99 22.99
N ILE A 144 22.28 7.22 23.92
CA ILE A 144 21.90 7.29 25.33
C ILE A 144 22.42 8.64 25.83
N THR A 145 21.56 9.66 25.86
CA THR A 145 21.85 10.86 26.64
C THR A 145 21.79 10.46 28.10
N SER A 146 22.96 10.22 28.69
CA SER A 146 23.15 10.11 30.13
C SER A 146 22.76 11.44 30.77
N ASP A 147 21.49 11.59 31.19
CA ASP A 147 21.08 12.64 32.11
C ASP A 147 21.70 12.34 33.49
N GLN A 148 23.00 12.59 33.60
CA GLN A 148 23.65 12.82 34.88
C GLN A 148 23.86 14.32 35.04
N ASN A 149 23.45 14.82 36.20
CA ASN A 149 23.76 16.11 36.80
C ASN A 149 22.80 17.30 36.51
N LYS A 150 21.62 17.28 37.16
CA LYS A 150 21.06 18.52 37.71
C LYS A 150 21.64 18.74 39.11
N PRO A 151 22.41 19.81 39.36
CA PRO A 151 22.71 20.25 40.72
C PRO A 151 21.40 20.70 41.38
N ARG A 152 21.17 20.27 42.62
CA ARG A 152 20.10 20.77 43.48
C ARG A 152 20.45 22.21 43.86
N GLU A 153 19.69 23.19 43.39
CA GLU A 153 19.72 24.54 43.97
C GLU A 153 19.03 24.49 45.34
N GLY A 154 19.86 24.49 46.38
CA GLY A 154 19.48 24.71 47.77
C GLY A 154 19.46 26.21 48.08
N CYS A 155 18.43 26.60 48.82
CA CYS A 155 18.19 27.89 49.45
C CYS A 155 19.41 28.45 50.23
N GLY A 156 19.60 29.77 50.17
CA GLY A 156 20.41 30.51 51.14
C GLY A 156 20.82 31.91 50.67
N CYS A 157 20.01 32.92 51.05
CA CYS A 157 20.42 34.24 51.58
C CYS A 157 19.17 35.10 51.80
#